data_AF-A0A5K0WQ53-F1
#
_entry.id   AF-A0A5K0WQ53-F1
#
_cell.length_a   1.000
_cell.length_b   1.000
_cell.length_c   1.000
_cell.angle_alpha   90.00
_cell.angle_beta   90.00
_cell.angle_gamma   90.00
#
_symmetry.space_group_name_H-M   'P 1'
#
loop_
_entity.id
_entity.type
_entity.pdbx_description
1 polymer ?
#
loop_
_entity_poly.entity_id
_entity_poly.type
_entity_poly.pdbx_seq_one_letter_code
_entity_poly.pdbx_strand_id
1 'polypeptide(L)'
;GYKNVMENCRENMLVLKEGLEKTDRFNIVSKDNGVPLVAFSLKDHSRHDEFEVSDYLRRFGWIVPAYTMAPDAQHVTVLRVVIREDFSRTLAERLVLDIQKTLQALDALPPSKVSEEKCQNGTIVKKTELETQREVTRIWKMYVQQRKTGVC
;
A
#
# COMPACT_ATOMS: atom_id res chain seq x y z
N GLY A 1 21.27 -11.97 -25.73
CA GLY A 1 21.52 -11.36 -24.41
C GLY A 1 20.23 -10.79 -23.85
N TYR A 2 19.99 -9.49 -24.02
CA TYR A 2 18.84 -8.77 -23.44
C TYR A 2 17.47 -9.40 -23.66
N LYS A 3 17.18 -9.89 -24.88
CA LYS A 3 15.91 -10.56 -25.17
C LYS A 3 15.67 -11.75 -24.23
N ASN A 4 16.68 -12.60 -24.04
CA ASN A 4 16.61 -13.78 -23.17
C ASN A 4 16.40 -13.40 -21.70
N VAL A 5 17.03 -12.31 -21.24
CA VAL A 5 16.83 -11.80 -19.87
C VAL A 5 15.39 -11.34 -19.66
N MET A 6 14.83 -10.60 -20.63
CA MET A 6 13.44 -10.13 -20.56
C MET A 6 12.43 -11.27 -20.67
N GLU A 7 12.71 -12.29 -21.49
CA GLU A 7 11.91 -13.51 -21.58
C GLU A 7 11.91 -14.26 -20.23
N ASN A 8 13.07 -14.47 -19.61
CA ASN A 8 13.17 -15.08 -18.28
C ASN A 8 12.40 -14.29 -17.20
N CYS A 9 12.52 -12.95 -17.20
CA CYS A 9 11.77 -12.11 -16.26
C CYS A 9 10.26 -12.25 -16.46
N ARG A 10 9.81 -12.33 -17.73
CA ARG A 10 8.40 -12.55 -18.07
C ARG A 10 7.92 -13.94 -17.64
N GLU A 11 8.72 -14.98 -17.81
CA GLU A 11 8.38 -16.33 -17.35
C GLU A 11 8.22 -16.38 -15.83
N ASN A 12 9.16 -15.80 -15.08
CA ASN A 12 9.07 -15.75 -13.62
C ASN A 12 7.87 -14.91 -13.14
N MET A 13 7.48 -13.87 -13.91
CA MET A 13 6.26 -13.10 -13.67
C MET A 13 5.00 -13.94 -13.79
N LEU A 14 4.93 -14.79 -14.82
CA LEU A 14 3.80 -15.69 -15.01
C LEU A 14 3.71 -16.73 -13.90
N VAL A 15 4.85 -17.31 -13.48
CA VAL A 15 4.89 -18.25 -12.34
C VAL A 15 4.35 -17.61 -11.06
N LEU A 16 4.79 -16.38 -10.74
CA LEU A 16 4.29 -15.65 -9.58
C LEU A 16 2.79 -15.34 -9.71
N LYS A 17 2.35 -14.87 -10.88
CA LYS A 17 0.94 -14.55 -11.15
C LYS A 17 0.06 -15.79 -10.95
N GLU A 18 0.40 -16.91 -11.58
CA GLU A 18 -0.36 -18.17 -11.44
C GLU A 18 -0.38 -18.67 -9.99
N GLY A 19 0.73 -18.50 -9.25
CA GLY A 19 0.81 -18.85 -7.84
C GLY A 19 -0.15 -18.02 -6.97
N LEU A 20 -0.29 -16.73 -7.27
CA LEU A 20 -1.23 -15.83 -6.59
C LEU A 20 -2.67 -16.13 -6.98
N GLU A 21 -2.96 -16.38 -8.26
CA GLU A 21 -4.31 -16.74 -8.72
C GLU A 21 -4.81 -18.04 -8.06
N LYS A 22 -3.93 -19.03 -7.85
CA LYS A 22 -4.26 -20.28 -7.15
C LYS A 22 -4.68 -20.09 -5.70
N THR A 23 -4.29 -18.99 -5.06
CA THR A 23 -4.74 -18.70 -3.69
C THR A 23 -6.18 -18.23 -3.64
N ASP A 24 -6.73 -17.73 -4.75
CA ASP A 24 -8.06 -17.13 -4.86
C ASP A 24 -8.36 -15.96 -3.89
N ARG A 25 -7.35 -15.45 -3.18
CA ARG A 25 -7.48 -14.34 -2.21
C ARG A 25 -7.17 -12.96 -2.81
N PHE A 26 -6.56 -12.93 -3.99
CA PHE A 26 -6.09 -11.69 -4.61
C PHE A 26 -6.74 -11.44 -5.97
N ASN A 27 -6.92 -10.16 -6.30
CA ASN A 27 -7.24 -9.67 -7.63
C ASN A 27 -5.96 -9.18 -8.31
N ILE A 28 -5.64 -9.70 -9.49
CA ILE A 28 -4.50 -9.24 -10.27
C ILE A 28 -4.90 -7.98 -11.05
N VAL A 29 -4.21 -6.87 -10.79
CA VAL A 29 -4.44 -5.56 -11.41
C VAL A 29 -3.49 -5.34 -12.61
N SER A 30 -2.30 -5.95 -12.58
CA SER A 30 -1.31 -5.84 -13.66
C SER A 30 -1.71 -6.60 -14.93
N LYS A 31 -1.32 -6.06 -16.09
CA LYS A 31 -1.47 -6.72 -17.40
C LYS A 31 -0.28 -7.64 -17.71
N ASP A 32 -0.50 -8.64 -18.55
CA ASP A 32 0.53 -9.61 -18.95
C ASP A 32 1.55 -9.07 -19.95
N ASN A 33 1.26 -7.92 -20.54
CA ASN A 33 2.13 -7.28 -21.52
C ASN A 33 2.64 -5.95 -20.98
N GLY A 34 3.97 -5.77 -21.05
CA GLY A 34 4.64 -4.57 -20.56
C GLY A 34 5.83 -4.91 -19.66
N VAL A 35 6.01 -4.10 -18.62
CA VAL A 35 7.10 -4.27 -17.65
C VAL A 35 6.88 -5.56 -16.83
N PRO A 36 7.91 -6.40 -16.62
CA PRO A 36 7.82 -7.59 -15.77
C PRO A 36 7.54 -7.24 -14.30
N LEU A 37 6.27 -7.15 -13.94
CA LEU A 37 5.81 -6.90 -12.58
C LEU A 37 4.45 -7.54 -12.36
N VAL A 38 4.13 -7.83 -11.10
CA VAL A 38 2.80 -8.27 -10.68
C VAL A 38 2.28 -7.28 -9.65
N ALA A 39 1.14 -6.66 -9.96
CA ALA A 39 0.41 -5.78 -9.05
C ALA A 39 -0.91 -6.44 -8.70
N PHE A 40 -1.21 -6.56 -7.40
CA PHE A 40 -2.38 -7.29 -6.93
C PHE A 40 -2.95 -6.67 -5.64
N SER A 41 -4.26 -6.77 -5.47
CA SER A 41 -4.99 -6.34 -4.26
C SER A 41 -5.65 -7.55 -3.61
N LEU A 42 -6.03 -7.43 -2.34
CA LEU A 42 -6.91 -8.41 -1.71
C LEU A 42 -8.30 -8.36 -2.36
N LYS A 43 -9.01 -9.49 -2.32
CA LYS A 43 -10.44 -9.55 -2.70
C LYS A 43 -11.34 -9.10 -1.56
N ASP A 44 -10.95 -9.43 -0.33
CA ASP A 44 -11.68 -9.12 0.89
C ASP A 44 -10.78 -8.32 1.83
N HIS A 45 -11.23 -7.12 2.17
CA HIS A 45 -10.55 -6.16 3.03
C HIS A 45 -11.22 -6.08 4.42
N SER A 46 -12.11 -7.04 4.74
CA SER A 46 -12.89 -7.00 5.98
C SER A 46 -12.08 -7.25 7.25
N ARG A 47 -11.00 -8.04 7.14
CA ARG A 47 -10.18 -8.47 8.29
C ARG A 47 -8.78 -7.87 8.32
N HIS A 48 -8.17 -7.71 7.14
CA HIS A 48 -6.77 -7.34 6.96
C HIS A 48 -6.62 -6.48 5.70
N ASP A 49 -5.65 -5.57 5.74
CA ASP A 49 -5.27 -4.72 4.63
C ASP A 49 -3.95 -5.18 3.98
N GLU A 50 -3.70 -4.72 2.75
CA GLU A 50 -2.44 -4.98 2.03
C GLU A 50 -1.20 -4.47 2.77
N PHE A 51 -1.34 -3.43 3.58
CA PHE A 51 -0.26 -2.92 4.42
C PHE A 51 0.18 -3.95 5.46
N GLU A 52 -0.77 -4.65 6.10
CA GLU A 52 -0.47 -5.71 7.06
C GLU A 52 0.21 -6.91 6.37
N VAL A 53 -0.27 -7.27 5.17
CA VAL A 53 0.36 -8.32 4.37
C VAL A 53 1.81 -7.95 4.04
N SER A 54 2.07 -6.71 3.61
CA SER A 54 3.41 -6.19 3.35
C SER A 54 4.29 -6.30 4.61
N ASP A 55 3.79 -5.90 5.78
CA ASP A 55 4.55 -5.92 7.02
C ASP A 55 4.84 -7.35 7.51
N TYR A 56 3.93 -8.29 7.32
CA TYR A 56 4.18 -9.69 7.64
C TYR A 56 5.20 -10.33 6.70
N LEU A 57 5.19 -9.96 5.41
CA LEU A 57 6.18 -10.43 4.45
C LEU A 57 7.61 -9.98 4.80
N ARG A 58 7.77 -8.83 5.49
CA ARG A 58 9.08 -8.39 6.01
C ARG A 58 9.70 -9.37 7.00
N ARG A 59 8.89 -10.15 7.74
CA ARG A 59 9.40 -11.18 8.67
C ARG A 59 10.13 -12.31 7.94
N PHE A 60 9.78 -12.55 6.68
CA PHE A 60 10.45 -13.51 5.80
C PHE A 60 11.61 -12.88 5.00
N GLY A 61 11.88 -11.59 5.21
CA GLY A 61 12.90 -10.83 4.49
C GLY A 61 12.43 -10.22 3.17
N TRP A 62 11.14 -10.32 2.84
CA TRP A 62 10.59 -9.74 1.62
C TRP A 62 10.20 -8.27 1.81
N ILE A 63 10.59 -7.42 0.86
CA ILE A 63 10.17 -6.01 0.82
C ILE A 63 9.20 -5.86 -0.35
N VAL A 64 7.90 -5.97 -0.06
CA VAL A 64 6.84 -5.81 -1.05
C VAL A 64 6.06 -4.53 -0.72
N PRO A 65 6.18 -3.46 -1.53
CA PRO A 65 5.49 -2.21 -1.25
C PRO A 65 3.98 -2.35 -1.44
N ALA A 66 3.22 -1.83 -0.47
CA ALA A 66 1.78 -1.56 -0.57
C ALA A 66 1.53 -0.06 -0.73
N TYR A 67 0.61 0.33 -1.61
CA TYR A 67 0.20 1.73 -1.76
C TYR A 67 -1.25 1.87 -2.23
N THR A 68 -1.87 3.00 -1.90
CA THR A 68 -3.20 3.38 -2.42
C THR A 68 -3.06 3.95 -3.82
N MET A 69 -4.06 3.67 -4.67
CA MET A 69 -4.11 4.20 -6.03
C MET A 69 -4.42 5.72 -6.04
N ALA A 70 -4.37 6.31 -7.23
CA ALA A 70 -4.62 7.74 -7.46
C ALA A 70 -5.97 8.21 -6.87
N PRO A 71 -6.19 9.53 -6.67
CA PRO A 71 -7.34 10.07 -5.93
C PRO A 71 -8.71 9.50 -6.34
N ASP A 72 -8.93 9.26 -7.63
CA ASP A 72 -10.20 8.72 -8.16
C ASP A 72 -10.39 7.21 -7.91
N ALA A 73 -9.35 6.51 -7.43
CA ALA A 73 -9.34 5.08 -7.12
C ALA A 73 -8.74 4.79 -5.74
N GLN A 74 -8.74 5.75 -4.83
CA GLN A 74 -8.01 5.67 -3.54
C GLN A 74 -8.51 4.55 -2.59
N HIS A 75 -9.69 4.02 -2.86
CA HIS A 75 -10.25 2.84 -2.19
C HIS A 75 -9.55 1.52 -2.60
N VAL A 76 -8.70 1.55 -3.63
CA VAL A 76 -7.91 0.41 -4.08
C VAL A 76 -6.49 0.55 -3.56
N THR A 77 -6.12 -0.37 -2.67
CA THR A 77 -4.77 -0.63 -2.20
C THR A 77 -4.16 -1.77 -3.00
N VAL A 78 -2.89 -1.65 -3.39
CA VAL A 78 -2.20 -2.67 -4.18
C VAL A 78 -0.82 -2.98 -3.61
N LEU A 79 -0.44 -4.25 -3.68
CA LEU A 79 0.92 -4.72 -3.52
C LEU A 79 1.58 -4.80 -4.90
N ARG A 80 2.87 -4.44 -5.00
CA ARG A 80 3.61 -4.49 -6.27
C ARG A 80 4.94 -5.23 -6.13
N VAL A 81 5.07 -6.33 -6.87
CA VAL A 81 6.32 -7.08 -7.00
C VAL A 81 6.91 -6.83 -8.38
N VAL A 82 8.12 -6.26 -8.43
CA VAL A 82 8.85 -6.01 -9.68
C VAL A 82 9.86 -7.13 -9.89
N ILE A 83 9.88 -7.71 -11.10
CA ILE A 83 10.73 -8.84 -11.43
C ILE A 83 11.91 -8.34 -12.24
N ARG A 84 13.09 -8.68 -11.73
CA ARG A 84 14.39 -8.27 -12.26
C ARG A 84 15.17 -9.51 -12.67
N GLU A 85 16.32 -9.30 -13.33
CA GLU A 85 17.19 -10.38 -13.80
C GLU A 85 17.66 -11.33 -12.67
N ASP A 86 17.86 -10.80 -11.45
CA ASP A 86 18.24 -11.55 -10.26
C ASP A 86 17.09 -12.36 -9.64
N PHE A 87 15.85 -12.14 -10.09
CA PHE A 87 14.68 -12.81 -9.56
C PHE A 87 14.44 -14.14 -10.27
N SER A 88 15.02 -15.20 -9.70
CA SER A 88 14.92 -16.56 -10.24
C SER A 88 13.55 -17.21 -10.00
N ARG A 89 13.28 -18.30 -10.73
CA ARG A 89 12.07 -19.11 -10.56
C ARG A 89 11.90 -19.62 -9.14
N THR A 90 12.98 -20.05 -8.50
CA THR A 90 12.97 -20.51 -7.10
C THR A 90 12.57 -19.40 -6.13
N LEU A 91 12.98 -18.15 -6.39
CA LEU A 91 12.54 -17.00 -5.60
C LEU A 91 11.06 -16.70 -5.81
N ALA A 92 10.57 -16.82 -7.05
CA ALA A 92 9.14 -16.67 -7.36
C ALA A 92 8.29 -17.69 -6.58
N GLU A 93 8.66 -18.97 -6.65
CA GLU A 93 7.96 -20.06 -5.95
C GLU A 93 8.02 -19.89 -4.43
N ARG A 94 9.19 -19.50 -3.90
CA ARG A 94 9.35 -19.22 -2.46
C ARG A 94 8.50 -18.05 -2.00
N LEU A 95 8.43 -16.97 -2.78
CA LEU A 95 7.59 -15.82 -2.48
C LEU A 95 6.11 -16.22 -2.39
N VAL A 96 5.61 -17.04 -3.32
CA VAL A 96 4.23 -17.56 -3.27
C VAL A 96 3.98 -18.34 -1.98
N LEU A 97 4.90 -19.22 -1.60
CA LEU A 97 4.77 -20.00 -0.36
C LEU A 97 4.77 -19.12 0.89
N ASP A 98 5.62 -18.10 0.95
CA ASP A 98 5.70 -17.20 2.10
C ASP A 98 4.47 -16.26 2.16
N ILE A 99 3.88 -15.88 1.01
CA ILE A 99 2.58 -15.21 0.94
C ILE A 99 1.47 -16.10 1.51
N GLN A 100 1.41 -17.37 1.13
CA GLN A 100 0.41 -18.31 1.65
C GLN A 100 0.52 -18.48 3.18
N LYS A 101 1.75 -18.62 3.70
CA LYS A 101 1.99 -18.66 5.15
C LYS A 101 1.58 -17.36 5.85
N THR A 102 1.85 -16.22 5.21
CA THR A 102 1.46 -14.91 5.72
C THR A 102 -0.07 -14.80 5.82
N LEU A 103 -0.80 -15.22 4.78
CA LEU A 103 -2.26 -15.23 4.80
C LEU A 103 -2.81 -16.15 5.90
N GLN A 104 -2.25 -17.35 6.06
CA GLN A 104 -2.64 -18.28 7.14
C GLN A 104 -2.39 -17.69 8.53
N ALA A 105 -1.25 -17.00 8.71
CA ALA A 105 -0.92 -16.35 9.98
C ALA A 105 -1.85 -15.18 10.29
N LEU A 106 -2.24 -14.40 9.28
CA LEU A 106 -3.21 -13.31 9.42
C LEU A 106 -4.61 -13.85 9.73
N ASP A 107 -5.05 -14.90 9.02
CA ASP A 107 -6.37 -15.51 9.25
C ASP A 107 -6.55 -16.05 10.68
N ALA A 108 -5.46 -16.43 11.36
CA ALA A 108 -5.45 -16.88 12.77
C ALA A 108 -5.53 -15.73 13.79
N LEU A 109 -5.32 -14.49 13.38
CA LEU A 109 -5.36 -13.32 14.24
C LEU A 109 -6.76 -12.70 14.27
N PRO A 110 -7.14 -12.04 15.38
CA PRO A 110 -8.36 -11.24 15.41
C PRO A 110 -8.28 -10.16 14.32
N PRO A 111 -9.41 -9.76 13.71
CA PRO A 111 -9.44 -8.69 12.73
C PRO A 111 -8.81 -7.46 13.37
N SER A 112 -7.77 -6.94 12.71
CA SER A 112 -7.13 -5.71 13.13
C SER A 112 -8.17 -4.60 12.96
N LYS A 113 -8.31 -3.73 13.96
CA LYS A 113 -9.13 -2.53 13.76
C LYS A 113 -8.47 -1.77 12.64
N VAL A 114 -9.12 -1.65 11.49
CA VAL A 114 -8.69 -0.82 10.36
C VAL A 114 -8.33 0.53 10.95
N SER A 115 -7.05 0.73 11.17
CA SER A 115 -6.55 2.03 11.55
C SER A 115 -6.55 2.76 10.24
N GLU A 116 -7.48 3.71 10.10
CA GLU A 116 -7.38 4.75 9.09
C GLU A 116 -6.09 5.54 9.36
N GLU A 117 -4.93 4.94 9.12
CA GLU A 117 -3.70 5.67 8.92
C GLU A 117 -3.84 6.36 7.58
N LYS A 118 -4.55 7.48 7.61
CA LYS A 118 -4.45 8.51 6.59
C LYS A 118 -2.96 8.78 6.43
N CYS A 119 -2.37 8.34 5.33
CA CYS A 119 -1.23 9.03 4.76
C CYS A 119 -1.69 10.47 4.50
N GLN A 120 -1.50 11.35 5.48
CA GLN A 120 -1.60 12.79 5.32
C GLN A 120 -0.43 13.26 4.45
N ASN A 121 -0.42 12.85 3.19
CA ASN A 121 0.34 13.52 2.16
C ASN A 121 -0.66 14.17 1.21
N GLY A 122 -1.17 15.32 1.67
CA GLY A 122 -1.51 16.43 0.78
C GLY A 122 -2.90 16.48 0.16
N THR A 123 -3.98 16.28 0.92
CA THR A 123 -5.25 16.94 0.55
C THR A 123 -5.27 18.32 1.18
N ILE A 124 -4.72 19.31 0.47
CA ILE A 124 -4.97 20.72 0.79
C ILE A 124 -6.42 20.99 0.43
N VAL A 125 -7.32 20.89 1.41
CA VAL A 125 -8.62 21.54 1.31
C VAL A 125 -8.34 23.03 1.28
N LYS A 126 -8.49 23.67 0.12
CA LYS A 126 -8.37 25.13 -0.01
C LYS A 126 -9.49 25.77 0.80
N LYS A 127 -9.24 26.08 2.07
CA LYS A 127 -10.09 26.98 2.85
C LYS A 127 -10.20 28.30 2.08
N THR A 128 -11.41 28.83 1.97
CA THR A 128 -11.61 30.14 1.32
C THR A 128 -10.89 31.21 2.15
N GLU A 129 -10.38 32.27 1.49
CA GLU A 129 -9.62 33.35 2.17
C GLU A 129 -10.34 33.93 3.39
N LEU A 130 -11.68 34.01 3.32
CA LEU A 130 -12.54 34.47 4.42
C LEU A 130 -12.43 33.58 5.67
N GLU A 131 -12.31 32.26 5.52
CA GLU A 131 -12.16 31.33 6.63
C GLU A 131 -10.78 31.45 7.27
N THR A 132 -9.74 31.64 6.44
CA THR A 132 -8.37 31.85 6.91
C THR A 132 -8.26 33.17 7.70
N GLN A 133 -8.84 34.25 7.18
CA GLN A 133 -8.87 35.56 7.84
C GLN A 133 -9.62 35.51 9.18
N ARG A 134 -10.76 34.82 9.25
CA ARG A 134 -11.53 34.65 10.49
C ARG A 134 -10.73 33.91 11.56
N GLU A 135 -10.01 32.87 11.16
CA GLU A 135 -9.22 32.04 12.08
C GLU A 135 -8.02 32.81 12.63
N VAL A 136 -7.28 33.52 11.77
CA VAL A 136 -6.17 34.41 12.17
C VAL A 136 -6.68 35.52 13.11
N THR A 137 -7.80 36.15 12.77
CA THR A 137 -8.40 37.21 13.60
C THR A 137 -8.84 36.68 14.97
N ARG A 138 -9.40 35.46 15.02
CA ARG A 138 -9.80 34.80 16.27
C ARG A 138 -8.59 34.53 17.16
N ILE A 139 -7.52 33.98 16.60
CA ILE A 139 -6.28 33.69 17.33
C ILE A 139 -5.65 34.98 17.86
N TRP A 140 -5.61 36.03 17.04
CA TRP A 140 -5.05 37.32 17.44
C TRP A 140 -5.87 37.98 18.55
N LYS A 141 -7.21 37.91 18.49
CA LYS A 141 -8.09 38.35 19.58
C LYS A 141 -7.83 37.60 20.88
N MET A 142 -7.71 36.27 20.84
CA MET A 142 -7.41 35.46 22.02
C MET A 142 -6.04 35.83 22.61
N TYR A 143 -5.02 35.99 21.76
CA TYR A 143 -3.67 36.35 22.18
C TYR A 143 -3.61 37.74 22.82
N VAL A 144 -4.25 38.75 22.21
CA VAL A 144 -4.32 40.10 22.77
C VAL A 144 -5.07 40.12 24.10
N GLN A 145 -6.13 39.32 24.22
CA GLN A 145 -6.94 39.23 25.44
C GLN A 145 -6.17 38.57 26.59
N GLN A 146 -5.36 37.55 26.31
CA GLN A 146 -4.43 36.95 27.28
C GLN A 146 -3.35 37.93 27.76
N ARG A 147 -2.87 38.83 26.90
CA ARG A 147 -1.90 39.87 27.31
C ARG A 147 -2.54 40.98 28.16
N LYS A 148 -3.83 41.28 27.96
CA LYS A 148 -4.55 42.30 28.76
C LYS A 148 -4.90 41.82 30.18
N THR A 149 -5.02 40.53 30.41
CA THR A 149 -5.29 39.95 31.75
C THR A 149 -4.04 39.84 32.64
N GLY A 150 -2.86 40.24 32.15
CA GLY A 150 -1.58 40.14 32.86
C GLY A 150 -0.96 41.48 33.30
N VAL A 151 -1.71 42.58 33.26
CA VAL A 151 -1.26 43.88 33.78
C VAL A 151 -2.21 44.31 34.90
N CYS A 152 -1.86 43.95 36.13
CA CYS A 152 -2.29 44.58 37.38
C CYS A 152 -1.04 45.20 38.02
#